data_AF-A0AA50Y6L3-F1
#
_entry.id   AF-A0AA50Y6L3-F1
#
_cell.length_a   1.000
_cell.length_b   1.000
_cell.length_c   1.000
_cell.angle_alpha   90.00
_cell.angle_beta   90.00
_cell.angle_gamma   90.00
#
_symmetry.space_group_name_H-M   'P 1'
#
loop_
_entity.id
_entity.type
_entity.pdbx_description
1 polymer ?
#
loop_
_entity_poly.entity_id
_entity_poly.type
_entity_poly.pdbx_seq_one_letter_code
_entity_poly.pdbx_strand_id
1 'polypeptide(L)' 'MDEESAAVIDHFNYDQLDEGDHTRIVVSPKNLINAATIVGVENTKPLLFEGTGLILDKDNSLVMPILSADSTAYSYNPKS' A
#
# COMPACT_ATOMS: atom_id res chain seq x y z
N MET A 1 7.57 -11.29 0.91
CA MET A 1 6.11 -11.50 1.00
C MET A 1 5.85 -11.80 2.45
N ASP A 2 4.87 -11.13 3.06
CA ASP A 2 4.48 -11.40 4.44
C ASP A 2 3.70 -12.73 4.53
N GLU A 3 3.28 -13.13 5.74
CA GLU A 3 2.47 -14.34 5.95
C GLU A 3 1.18 -14.32 5.11
N GLU A 4 0.68 -15.50 4.72
CA GLU A 4 -0.47 -15.63 3.80
C GLU A 4 -1.77 -14.99 4.36
N SER A 5 -1.86 -14.83 5.68
CA SER A 5 -2.97 -14.17 6.37
C SER A 5 -2.70 -12.70 6.74
N ALA A 6 -1.56 -12.13 6.36
CA ALA A 6 -1.23 -10.74 6.64
C ALA A 6 -1.91 -9.80 5.63
N ALA A 7 -2.38 -8.66 6.14
CA ALA A 7 -2.95 -7.57 5.36
C ALA A 7 -2.22 -6.27 5.70
N VAL A 8 -2.17 -5.35 4.75
CA VAL A 8 -1.76 -3.97 5.03
C VAL A 8 -2.92 -3.27 5.74
N ILE A 9 -2.61 -2.70 6.90
CA ILE A 9 -3.58 -2.07 7.80
C ILE A 9 -3.13 -0.61 8.03
N ASP A 10 -4.06 0.33 7.94
CA ASP A 10 -3.84 1.73 8.31
C ASP A 10 -5.06 2.31 9.04
N HIS A 11 -4.87 2.72 10.29
CA HIS A 11 -5.93 3.26 11.15
C HIS A 11 -6.24 4.75 10.89
N PHE A 12 -5.41 5.43 10.10
CA PHE A 12 -5.55 6.85 9.80
C PHE A 12 -6.11 7.06 8.39
N ASN A 13 -5.72 6.22 7.43
CA ASN A 13 -6.08 6.37 6.02
C ASN A 13 -6.78 5.10 5.51
N TYR A 14 -8.06 4.93 5.84
CA TYR A 14 -8.88 3.80 5.41
C TYR A 14 -10.22 4.25 4.81
N ASP A 15 -10.84 3.37 4.03
CA ASP A 15 -12.16 3.62 3.46
C ASP A 15 -13.25 3.42 4.53
N GLN A 16 -14.22 4.34 4.60
CA GLN A 16 -15.33 4.23 5.55
C GLN A 16 -16.25 3.04 5.28
N LEU A 17 -16.15 2.45 4.09
CA LEU A 17 -16.86 1.23 3.70
C LEU A 17 -16.12 -0.06 4.11
N ASP A 18 -14.98 0.05 4.81
CA ASP A 18 -14.26 -1.08 5.37
C ASP A 18 -15.07 -1.77 6.50
N GLU A 19 -14.84 -3.07 6.69
CA GLU A 19 -15.58 -3.91 7.65
C GLU A 19 -15.12 -3.75 9.11
N GLY A 20 -14.14 -2.88 9.38
CA GLY A 20 -13.68 -2.50 10.72
C GLY A 20 -12.26 -2.96 11.06
N ASP A 21 -11.64 -3.76 10.20
CA ASP A 21 -10.26 -4.22 10.35
C ASP A 21 -9.24 -3.22 9.77
N HIS A 22 -9.72 -2.15 9.12
CA HIS A 22 -8.92 -1.09 8.49
C HIS A 22 -7.93 -1.62 7.44
N THR A 23 -8.34 -2.66 6.72
CA THR A 23 -7.53 -3.36 5.69
C THR A 23 -7.70 -2.77 4.30
N ARG A 24 -8.80 -2.07 4.05
CA ARG A 24 -9.03 -1.32 2.82
C ARG A 24 -8.51 0.10 2.98
N ILE A 25 -7.23 0.27 2.66
CA ILE A 25 -6.50 1.51 2.88
C ILE A 25 -6.67 2.48 1.70
N VAL A 26 -6.66 3.77 2.02
CA VAL A 26 -6.63 4.87 1.05
C VAL A 26 -5.19 5.35 0.93
N VAL A 27 -4.59 5.17 -0.24
CA VAL A 27 -3.21 5.55 -0.50
C VAL A 27 -3.14 6.85 -1.28
N SER A 28 -2.31 7.77 -0.81
CA SER A 28 -2.05 9.03 -1.51
C SER A 28 -1.37 8.78 -2.86
N PRO A 29 -1.80 9.43 -3.96
CA PRO A 29 -1.10 9.32 -5.24
C PRO A 29 0.33 9.89 -5.18
N LYS A 30 0.66 10.69 -4.14
CA LYS A 30 2.02 11.16 -3.87
C LYS A 30 3.01 10.03 -3.60
N ASN A 31 2.51 8.85 -3.21
CA ASN A 31 3.33 7.67 -2.93
C ASN A 31 3.56 6.79 -4.17
N LEU A 32 3.06 7.21 -5.34
CA LEU A 32 3.42 6.61 -6.61
C LEU A 32 4.85 6.98 -6.99
N ILE A 33 5.52 6.07 -7.68
CA ILE A 33 6.79 6.38 -8.33
C ILE A 33 6.63 7.52 -9.34
N ASN A 34 7.61 8.42 -9.38
CA ASN A 34 7.67 9.49 -10.37
C ASN A 34 8.20 8.98 -11.71
N ALA A 35 7.36 8.23 -12.45
CA ALA A 35 7.72 7.65 -13.74
C ALA A 35 6.51 7.56 -14.69
N ALA A 36 6.29 8.60 -15.50
CA ALA A 36 5.11 8.70 -16.39
C ALA A 36 4.96 7.53 -17.38
N THR A 37 6.05 6.88 -17.78
CA THR A 37 6.01 5.68 -18.64
C THR A 37 5.35 4.48 -17.95
N ILE A 38 5.40 4.42 -16.62
CA ILE A 38 4.85 3.30 -15.83
C ILE A 38 3.46 3.64 -15.29
N VAL A 39 3.30 4.82 -14.69
CA VAL A 39 2.05 5.22 -14.02
C VAL A 39 1.12 6.06 -14.90
N GLY A 40 1.55 6.39 -16.12
CA GLY A 40 0.80 7.24 -17.04
C GLY A 40 0.87 8.73 -16.70
N VAL A 41 -0.17 9.47 -17.08
CA VAL A 41 -0.33 10.87 -16.66
C VAL A 41 -0.52 10.96 -15.15
N GLU A 42 -0.06 12.06 -14.57
CA GLU A 42 -0.07 12.28 -13.12
C GLU A 42 -1.47 12.04 -12.52
N ASN A 43 -1.58 10.99 -11.69
CA ASN A 43 -2.81 10.69 -10.97
C ASN A 43 -2.92 11.65 -9.78
N THR A 44 -4.04 12.35 -9.68
CA THR A 44 -4.34 13.26 -8.56
C THR A 44 -5.37 12.70 -7.59
N LYS A 45 -5.92 11.51 -7.89
CA LYS A 45 -6.96 10.87 -7.09
C LYS A 45 -6.35 9.85 -6.12
N PRO A 46 -6.89 9.73 -4.91
CA PRO A 46 -6.55 8.65 -3.98
C PRO A 46 -6.77 7.27 -4.60
N LEU A 47 -5.94 6.32 -4.22
CA LEU A 47 -6.03 4.92 -4.62
C LEU A 47 -6.58 4.09 -3.46
N LEU A 48 -7.38 3.09 -3.76
CA LEU A 48 -7.80 2.08 -2.78
C LEU A 48 -6.93 0.84 -2.96
N PHE A 49 -6.45 0.30 -1.86
CA PHE A 49 -5.69 -0.95 -1.83
C PHE A 49 -6.22 -1.84 -0.71
N GLU A 50 -6.33 -3.13 -1.00
CA GLU A 50 -6.68 -4.18 -0.04
C GLU A 50 -5.88 -5.43 -0.42
N GLY A 51 -5.04 -5.90 0.50
CA GLY A 51 -4.13 -7.03 0.25
C GLY A 51 -2.91 -7.04 1.15
N THR A 52 -1.96 -7.91 0.84
CA THR A 52 -0.76 -8.16 1.66
C THR A 52 0.40 -7.23 1.30
N GLY A 53 1.17 -6.82 2.32
CA GLY A 53 2.37 -6.01 2.15
C GLY A 53 3.57 -6.80 1.61
N LEU A 54 4.41 -6.13 0.83
CA LEU A 54 5.66 -6.70 0.32
C LEU A 54 6.87 -5.96 0.90
N ILE A 55 7.82 -6.72 1.44
CA ILE A 55 9.13 -6.21 1.83
C ILE A 55 10.07 -6.36 0.63
N LEU A 56 10.75 -5.26 0.29
CA LEU A 56 11.73 -5.21 -0.79
C LEU A 56 13.15 -5.39 -0.23
N ASP A 57 13.99 -6.08 -1.00
CA ASP A 57 15.42 -6.11 -0.75
C ASP A 57 16.06 -4.79 -1.19
N LYS A 58 16.63 -4.04 -0.24
CA LYS A 58 17.22 -2.72 -0.48
C LYS A 58 18.53 -2.80 -1.27
N ASP A 59 19.19 -3.96 -1.28
CA ASP A 59 20.46 -4.16 -1.98
C ASP A 59 20.26 -4.59 -3.44
N ASN A 60 19.03 -4.92 -3.84
CA ASN A 60 18.70 -5.30 -5.22
C ASN A 60 18.52 -4.06 -6.10
N SER A 61 19.52 -3.75 -6.92
CA SER A 61 19.49 -2.60 -7.85
C SER A 61 18.43 -2.67 -8.95
N LEU A 62 17.78 -3.83 -9.16
CA LEU A 62 16.75 -4.03 -10.18
C LEU A 62 15.33 -3.92 -9.61
N VAL A 63 15.16 -3.81 -8.29
CA VAL A 63 13.84 -3.66 -7.68
C VAL A 63 13.34 -2.22 -7.85
N MET A 64 12.06 -2.08 -8.17
CA MET A 64 11.44 -0.77 -8.38
C MET A 64 10.08 -0.70 -7.67
N PRO A 65 9.98 0.00 -6.52
CA PRO A 65 8.70 0.21 -5.85
C PRO A 65 7.80 1.14 -6.69
N ILE A 66 6.63 0.67 -7.09
CA ILE A 66 5.67 1.46 -7.89
C ILE A 66 4.75 2.30 -7.01
N LEU A 67 4.33 1.73 -5.89
CA LEU A 67 3.42 2.34 -4.92
C LEU A 67 3.86 1.90 -3.52
N SER A 68 3.85 2.83 -2.58
CA SER A 68 4.08 2.58 -1.17
C SER A 68 2.88 3.07 -0.34
N ALA A 69 2.61 2.42 0.79
CA ALA A 69 1.61 2.89 1.73
C ALA A 69 2.14 4.10 2.53
N ASP A 70 1.25 4.82 3.20
CA ASP A 70 1.65 5.90 4.11
C ASP A 70 2.43 5.36 5.32
N SER A 71 3.21 6.23 5.99
CA SER A 71 4.05 5.84 7.13
C SER A 71 3.27 5.35 8.36
N THR A 72 1.94 5.54 8.36
CA THR A 72 1.01 5.07 9.38
C THR A 72 0.56 3.63 9.15
N ALA A 73 0.81 3.07 7.96
CA ALA A 73 0.44 1.71 7.62
C ALA A 73 1.47 0.68 8.10
N TYR A 74 1.00 -0.53 8.41
CA TYR A 74 1.81 -1.69 8.74
C TYR A 74 1.19 -2.96 8.15
N SER A 75 1.95 -4.07 8.15
CA SER A 75 1.46 -5.36 7.66
C SER A 75 1.39 -6.35 8.83
N TYR A 76 0.23 -6.96 9.04
CA TYR A 76 0.00 -7.94 10.11
C TYR A 76 -1.26 -8.77 9.83
N ASN A 77 -1.44 -9.88 10.55
CA ASN A 77 -2.67 -10.67 10.51
C ASN A 77 -3.76 -10.02 11.39
N PRO A 78 -4.84 -9.44 10.82
CA PRO A 78 -5.88 -8.75 11.60
C PRO A 78 -6.71 -9.70 12.48
N LYS A 79 -6.66 -11.01 12.23
CA LYS A 79 -7.44 -12.04 12.96
C LYS A 79 -6.61 -12.80 14.00
N SER A 80 -5.38 -12.36 14.26
CA SER A 80 -4.49 -13.00 15.24
C SER A 80 -4.86 -12.67 16.69
#